data_AF-A0A7V0ZNG1-F1
#
_entry.id   AF-A0A7V0ZNG1-F1
#
_cell.length_a   1.000
_cell.length_b   1.000
_cell.length_c   1.000
_cell.angle_alpha   90.00
_cell.angle_beta   90.00
_cell.angle_gamma   90.00
#
_symmetry.space_group_name_H-M   'P 1'
#
loop_
_entity.id
_entity.type
_entity.pdbx_description
1 polymer ?
#
loop_
_entity_poly.entity_id
_entity_poly.type
_entity_poly.pdbx_seq_one_letter_code
_entity_poly.pdbx_strand_id
1 'polypeptide(L)'
;MGDDRSGGGGGKKSWITKIALLFSTEPRNRRDLEDVLAEAAEKEVIDEDARSIMEGAMQVSDMQARDIMIPRGQMVVIKAETTLEEILPQIIRAAHSRYPVIGDSSDDILGILLAKDLLPQILSE
;
A
#
# COMPACT_ATOMS: atom_id res chain seq x y z
N MET A 1 16.01 56.34 -53.49
CA MET A 1 15.51 55.02 -53.95
C MET A 1 15.97 54.01 -52.92
N GLY A 2 15.15 53.49 -52.00
CA GLY A 2 13.78 53.02 -52.17
C GLY A 2 13.83 51.56 -52.59
N ASP A 3 13.73 50.65 -51.61
CA ASP A 3 12.84 49.49 -51.67
C ASP A 3 12.96 48.67 -50.37
N ASP A 4 11.98 48.90 -49.50
CA ASP A 4 11.52 47.93 -48.50
C ASP A 4 10.86 46.74 -49.23
N ARG A 5 10.97 45.52 -48.66
CA ARG A 5 9.83 44.59 -48.47
C ARG A 5 10.19 43.30 -47.74
N SER A 6 9.74 43.26 -46.48
CA SER A 6 8.85 42.26 -45.85
C SER A 6 9.18 40.76 -45.89
N GLY A 7 9.18 40.15 -44.69
CA GLY A 7 8.96 38.70 -44.54
C GLY A 7 9.12 38.15 -43.13
N GLY A 8 8.42 38.71 -42.13
CA GLY A 8 8.40 38.18 -40.77
C GLY A 8 7.70 36.82 -40.68
N GLY A 9 8.31 35.86 -40.00
CA GLY A 9 7.70 34.54 -39.80
C GLY A 9 8.52 33.60 -38.94
N GLY A 10 8.63 33.87 -37.63
CA GLY A 10 9.38 32.97 -36.74
C GLY A 10 9.00 32.97 -35.26
N GLY A 11 8.15 33.88 -34.77
CA GLY A 11 7.92 34.04 -33.33
C GLY A 11 6.71 33.30 -32.74
N LYS A 12 5.79 32.80 -33.57
CA LYS A 12 4.47 32.35 -33.08
C LYS A 12 4.36 30.86 -32.73
N LYS A 13 5.42 30.06 -32.87
CA LYS A 13 5.37 28.62 -32.51
C LYS A 13 5.86 28.32 -31.08
N SER A 14 6.66 29.18 -30.44
CA SER A 14 7.21 28.91 -29.10
C SER A 14 6.20 29.09 -27.95
N TRP A 15 5.37 30.15 -28.01
CA TRP A 15 4.36 30.42 -26.99
C TRP A 15 3.17 29.43 -27.04
N ILE A 16 2.76 29.02 -28.24
CA ILE A 16 1.69 28.02 -28.41
C ILE A 16 2.17 26.64 -27.96
N THR A 17 3.43 26.27 -28.23
CA THR A 17 3.99 25.02 -27.71
C THR A 17 4.11 25.06 -26.19
N LYS A 18 4.49 26.20 -25.57
CA LYS A 18 4.49 26.33 -24.09
C LYS A 18 3.08 26.24 -23.49
N ILE A 19 2.06 26.77 -24.17
CA ILE A 19 0.65 26.63 -23.78
C ILE A 19 0.17 25.20 -24.00
N ALA A 20 0.51 24.57 -25.12
CA ALA A 20 0.20 23.17 -25.40
C ALA A 20 0.90 22.21 -24.42
N LEU A 21 2.10 22.58 -23.93
CA LEU A 21 2.83 21.85 -22.89
C LEU A 21 2.28 22.11 -21.47
N LEU A 22 1.43 23.13 -21.30
CA LEU A 22 0.57 23.26 -20.12
C LEU A 22 -0.68 22.37 -20.24
N PHE A 23 -1.09 22.03 -21.47
CA PHE A 23 -2.18 21.08 -21.77
C PHE A 23 -1.71 19.63 -21.97
N SER A 24 -0.41 19.34 -21.91
CA SER A 24 0.09 17.97 -21.85
C SER A 24 -0.16 17.44 -20.42
N THR A 25 -1.28 16.75 -20.28
CA THR A 25 -1.84 16.08 -19.10
C THR A 25 -0.99 14.88 -18.64
N GLU A 26 0.33 15.08 -18.55
CA GLU A 26 1.18 14.13 -17.84
C GLU A 26 1.14 14.48 -16.35
N PRO A 27 0.71 13.56 -15.48
CA PRO A 27 0.70 13.81 -14.04
C PRO A 27 2.13 14.04 -13.55
N ARG A 28 2.38 15.16 -12.87
CA ARG A 28 3.73 15.54 -12.40
C ARG A 28 3.94 15.29 -10.92
N ASN A 29 2.85 15.12 -10.18
CA ASN A 29 2.87 14.84 -8.76
C ASN A 29 1.70 13.89 -8.41
N ARG A 30 1.67 13.41 -7.16
CA ARG A 30 0.65 12.46 -6.70
C ARG A 30 -0.77 12.99 -6.89
N ARG A 31 -1.02 14.26 -6.60
CA ARG A 31 -2.34 14.87 -6.74
C ARG A 31 -2.81 14.89 -8.18
N ASP A 32 -1.92 15.22 -9.12
CA ASP A 32 -2.25 15.18 -10.55
C ASP A 32 -2.63 13.76 -10.99
N LEU A 33 -1.97 12.74 -10.44
CA LEU A 33 -2.30 11.34 -10.72
C LEU A 33 -3.65 10.93 -10.11
N GLU A 34 -3.95 11.35 -8.89
CA GLU A 34 -5.26 11.15 -8.26
C GLU A 34 -6.39 11.79 -9.09
N ASP A 35 -6.19 13.00 -9.61
CA ASP A 35 -7.15 13.68 -10.49
C ASP A 35 -7.39 12.89 -11.79
N VAL A 36 -6.32 12.35 -12.41
CA VAL A 36 -6.43 11.49 -13.60
C VAL A 36 -7.18 10.20 -13.30
N LEU A 37 -6.94 9.57 -12.15
CA LEU A 37 -7.64 8.35 -11.75
C LEU A 37 -9.13 8.62 -11.48
N ALA A 38 -9.45 9.75 -10.86
CA ALA A 38 -10.83 10.18 -10.65
C ALA A 38 -11.57 10.41 -11.97
N GLU A 39 -10.94 11.10 -12.93
CA GLU A 39 -11.52 11.31 -14.26
C GLU A 39 -11.69 10.00 -15.04
N ALA A 40 -10.74 9.07 -14.92
CA ALA A 40 -10.84 7.75 -15.54
C ALA A 40 -12.00 6.93 -14.97
N ALA A 41 -12.27 7.02 -13.66
CA ALA A 41 -13.41 6.37 -13.03
C ALA A 41 -14.75 7.01 -13.44
N GLU A 42 -14.83 8.36 -13.46
CA GLU A 42 -16.03 9.09 -13.91
C GLU A 42 -16.40 8.75 -15.36
N LYS A 43 -15.39 8.53 -16.20
CA LYS A 43 -15.57 8.13 -17.60
C LYS A 43 -15.74 6.62 -17.81
N GLU A 44 -15.85 5.85 -16.73
CA GLU A 44 -15.99 4.38 -16.75
C GLU A 44 -14.85 3.66 -17.51
N VAL A 45 -13.67 4.28 -17.60
CA VAL A 45 -12.46 3.66 -18.16
C VAL A 45 -11.89 2.63 -17.19
N ILE A 46 -12.02 2.92 -15.90
CA ILE A 46 -11.78 2.01 -14.78
C ILE A 46 -13.01 2.03 -13.87
N ASP A 47 -13.20 0.99 -13.07
CA ASP A 47 -14.19 1.00 -12.00
C ASP A 47 -13.65 1.61 -10.70
N GLU A 48 -14.54 1.87 -9.74
CA GLU A 48 -14.18 2.44 -8.44
C GLU A 48 -13.27 1.52 -7.61
N ASP A 49 -13.34 0.20 -7.81
CA ASP A 49 -12.48 -0.77 -7.15
C ASP A 49 -11.04 -0.64 -7.66
N ALA A 50 -10.85 -0.58 -8.98
CA ALA A 50 -9.55 -0.36 -9.61
C ALA A 50 -8.96 0.98 -9.20
N ARG A 51 -9.77 2.05 -9.16
CA ARG A 51 -9.34 3.36 -8.64
C ARG A 51 -8.86 3.25 -7.19
N SER A 52 -9.67 2.66 -6.31
CA SER A 52 -9.34 2.49 -4.89
C SER A 52 -8.07 1.66 -4.68
N ILE A 53 -7.86 0.62 -5.50
CA ILE A 53 -6.63 -0.19 -5.48
C ILE A 53 -5.42 0.65 -5.88
N MET A 54 -5.53 1.47 -6.93
CA MET A 54 -4.42 2.32 -7.39
C MET A 54 -4.07 3.41 -6.37
N GLU A 55 -5.07 4.11 -5.83
CA GLU A 55 -4.89 5.10 -4.75
C GLU A 55 -4.30 4.44 -3.49
N GLY A 56 -4.81 3.26 -3.12
CA GLY A 56 -4.28 2.47 -1.99
C GLY A 56 -2.84 2.03 -2.20
N ALA A 57 -2.45 1.60 -3.42
CA ALA A 57 -1.08 1.23 -3.74
C ALA A 57 -0.12 2.44 -3.61
N MET A 58 -0.57 3.62 -4.05
CA MET A 58 0.17 4.86 -3.85
C MET A 58 0.27 5.23 -2.38
N GLN A 59 -0.76 5.01 -1.56
CA GLN A 59 -0.68 5.25 -0.13
C GLN A 59 0.34 4.31 0.53
N VAL A 60 0.26 3.01 0.23
CA VAL A 60 1.14 1.97 0.77
C VAL A 60 2.61 2.23 0.46
N SER A 61 2.95 2.84 -0.70
CA SER A 61 4.35 3.16 -1.04
C SER A 61 5.03 4.11 -0.05
N ASP A 62 4.23 4.90 0.68
CA ASP A 62 4.73 5.90 1.61
C ASP A 62 4.60 5.46 3.07
N MET A 63 3.89 4.35 3.33
CA MET A 63 3.68 3.82 4.67
C MET A 63 4.94 3.13 5.19
N GLN A 64 5.14 3.25 6.50
CA GLN A 64 6.17 2.55 7.25
C GLN A 64 5.52 1.45 8.09
N ALA A 65 6.29 0.44 8.52
CA ALA A 65 5.77 -0.67 9.32
C ALA A 65 5.01 -0.18 10.57
N ARG A 66 5.48 0.91 11.20
CA ARG A 66 4.83 1.48 12.38
C ARG A 66 3.42 2.04 12.13
N ASP A 67 3.09 2.34 10.87
CA ASP A 67 1.81 2.94 10.50
C ASP A 67 0.70 1.87 10.41
N ILE A 68 1.08 0.58 10.33
CA ILE A 68 0.14 -0.55 10.17
C ILE A 68 0.36 -1.70 11.17
N MET A 69 1.45 -1.71 11.95
CA MET A 69 1.74 -2.79 12.88
C MET A 69 0.73 -2.84 14.03
N ILE A 70 0.51 -4.05 14.57
CA ILE A 70 -0.20 -4.20 15.84
C ILE A 70 0.75 -3.80 16.99
N PRO A 71 0.37 -2.84 17.86
CA PRO A 71 1.18 -2.45 19.00
C PRO A 71 1.48 -3.64 19.91
N ARG A 72 2.69 -3.70 20.47
CA ARG A 72 3.18 -4.89 21.20
C ARG A 72 2.28 -5.32 22.35
N GLY A 73 1.72 -4.37 23.11
CA GLY A 73 0.80 -4.64 24.22
C GLY A 73 -0.58 -5.15 23.80
N GLN A 74 -0.90 -5.11 22.50
CA GLN A 74 -2.14 -5.61 21.92
C GLN A 74 -1.95 -6.95 21.19
N MET A 75 -0.71 -7.45 21.08
CA MET A 75 -0.44 -8.71 20.41
C MET A 75 -0.89 -9.89 21.28
N VAL A 76 -1.55 -10.86 20.64
CA VAL A 76 -1.77 -12.18 21.22
C VAL A 76 -0.49 -13.00 20.99
N VAL A 77 0.23 -13.30 22.06
CA VAL A 77 1.49 -14.06 22.03
C VAL A 77 1.35 -15.39 22.75
N ILE A 78 2.21 -16.34 22.42
CA ILE A 78 2.30 -17.66 23.06
C ILE A 78 3.65 -17.77 23.77
N LYS A 79 3.68 -18.27 25.01
CA LYS A 79 4.94 -18.58 25.69
C LYS A 79 5.42 -19.97 25.30
N ALA A 80 6.72 -20.12 25.09
CA ALA A 80 7.31 -21.37 24.60
C ALA A 80 7.08 -22.57 25.53
N GLU A 81 7.07 -22.32 26.84
CA GLU A 81 6.93 -23.35 27.88
C GLU A 81 5.47 -23.72 28.19
N THR A 82 4.50 -23.16 27.45
CA THR A 82 3.06 -23.41 27.67
C THR A 82 2.61 -24.68 26.95
N THR A 83 1.80 -25.51 27.61
CA THR A 83 1.36 -26.79 27.03
C THR A 83 0.35 -26.58 25.91
N LEU A 84 0.16 -27.59 25.06
CA LEU A 84 -0.81 -27.54 23.98
C LEU A 84 -2.24 -27.28 24.49
N GLU A 85 -2.61 -27.91 25.60
CA GLU A 85 -3.93 -27.80 26.24
C GLU A 85 -4.22 -26.37 26.72
N GLU A 86 -3.19 -25.66 27.18
CA GLU A 86 -3.29 -24.28 27.66
C GLU A 86 -3.35 -23.27 26.49
N ILE A 87 -2.61 -23.50 25.41
CA ILE A 87 -2.58 -22.58 24.26
C ILE A 87 -3.79 -22.73 23.32
N LEU A 88 -4.36 -23.94 23.20
CA LEU A 88 -5.45 -24.20 22.24
C LEU A 88 -6.68 -23.30 22.49
N PRO A 89 -7.19 -23.13 23.72
CA PRO A 89 -8.30 -22.22 23.99
C PRO A 89 -7.99 -20.77 23.60
N GLN A 90 -6.75 -20.31 23.80
CA GLN A 90 -6.32 -18.96 23.41
C GLN A 90 -6.30 -18.82 21.88
N ILE A 91 -5.75 -19.80 21.17
CA ILE A 91 -5.67 -19.81 19.71
C ILE A 91 -7.07 -19.86 19.07
N ILE A 92 -7.96 -20.70 19.60
CA ILE A 92 -9.35 -20.80 19.11
C ILE A 92 -10.10 -19.49 19.32
N ARG A 93 -9.92 -18.85 20.48
CA ARG A 93 -10.59 -17.57 20.80
C ARG A 93 -10.05 -16.41 19.96
N ALA A 94 -8.74 -16.35 19.76
CA ALA A 94 -8.11 -15.28 18.98
C ALA A 94 -8.34 -15.44 17.47
N ALA A 95 -8.52 -16.68 17.00
CA ALA A 95 -8.83 -17.01 15.60
C ALA A 95 -7.83 -16.43 14.58
N HIS A 96 -6.56 -16.25 14.99
CA HIS A 96 -5.47 -15.86 14.09
C HIS A 96 -4.76 -17.09 13.52
N SER A 97 -4.15 -16.93 12.34
CA SER A 97 -3.37 -18.01 11.71
C SER A 97 -1.95 -18.12 12.24
N ARG A 98 -1.39 -17.04 12.83
CA ARG A 98 0.00 -16.92 13.26
C ARG A 98 0.09 -16.23 14.61
N TYR A 99 0.97 -16.73 15.47
CA TYR A 99 1.21 -16.19 16.80
C TYR A 99 2.71 -16.04 17.04
N PRO A 100 3.19 -14.88 17.49
CA PRO A 100 4.55 -14.76 18.00
C PRO A 100 4.74 -15.66 19.21
N VAL A 101 5.84 -16.41 19.21
CA VAL A 101 6.26 -17.25 20.34
C VAL A 101 7.36 -16.50 21.10
N ILE A 102 7.14 -16.32 22.40
CA ILE A 102 8.05 -15.61 23.30
C ILE A 102 8.69 -16.57 24.31
N GLY A 103 9.92 -16.27 24.71
CA GLY A 103 10.61 -16.93 25.82
C GLY A 103 10.31 -16.25 27.16
N ASP A 104 11.35 -15.80 27.85
CA ASP A 104 11.26 -15.27 29.21
C ASP A 104 10.54 -13.91 29.29
N SER A 105 10.57 -13.13 28.21
CA SER A 105 9.95 -11.80 28.13
C SER A 105 9.33 -11.54 26.75
N SER A 106 8.53 -10.50 26.65
CA SER A 106 7.93 -10.07 25.37
C SER A 106 8.95 -9.55 24.35
N ASP A 107 10.18 -9.22 24.79
CA ASP A 107 11.32 -8.83 23.96
C ASP A 107 12.05 -10.04 23.38
N ASP A 108 11.87 -11.22 23.96
CA ASP A 108 12.52 -12.46 23.54
C ASP A 108 11.62 -13.23 22.57
N ILE A 109 11.63 -12.82 21.29
CA ILE A 109 10.87 -13.48 20.22
C ILE A 109 11.65 -14.68 19.69
N LEU A 110 11.18 -15.88 19.99
CA LEU A 110 11.80 -17.13 19.56
C LEU A 110 11.38 -17.54 18.14
N GLY A 111 10.18 -17.13 17.71
CA GLY A 111 9.67 -17.46 16.37
C GLY A 111 8.19 -17.18 16.20
N ILE A 112 7.60 -17.83 15.18
CA ILE A 112 6.17 -17.74 14.86
C ILE A 112 5.57 -19.15 14.86
N LEU A 113 4.52 -19.35 15.64
CA LEU A 113 3.67 -20.54 15.60
C LEU A 113 2.56 -20.32 14.57
N LEU A 114 2.42 -21.24 13.62
CA LEU A 114 1.28 -21.28 12.72
C LEU A 114 0.22 -22.21 13.32
N ALA A 115 -1.01 -21.72 13.47
CA ALA A 115 -2.09 -22.50 14.07
C ALA A 115 -2.34 -23.83 13.34
N LYS A 116 -2.23 -23.82 12.01
CA LYS A 116 -2.41 -25.02 11.17
C LYS A 116 -1.39 -26.13 11.47
N ASP A 117 -0.20 -25.79 11.98
CA ASP A 117 0.86 -26.76 12.24
C ASP A 117 0.63 -27.51 13.56
N LEU A 118 -0.38 -27.11 14.35
CA LEU A 118 -0.85 -27.85 15.51
C LEU A 118 -1.75 -29.03 15.13
N LEU A 119 -2.36 -29.04 13.94
CA LEU A 119 -3.31 -30.09 13.54
C LEU A 119 -2.71 -31.51 13.62
N PRO A 120 -1.47 -31.77 13.15
CA PRO A 120 -0.85 -33.08 13.31
C PRO A 120 -0.61 -33.46 14.78
N GLN A 121 -0.31 -32.48 15.64
CA GLN A 121 -0.04 -32.73 17.07
C GLN A 121 -1.31 -33.14 17.82
N ILE A 122 -2.47 -32.60 17.42
CA ILE A 122 -3.77 -32.97 18.00
C ILE A 122 -4.24 -34.36 17.54
N LEU A 123 -3.84 -34.76 16.32
CA LEU A 123 -4.22 -36.05 15.75
C LEU A 123 -3.23 -37.19 16.08
N SER A 124 -2.09 -36.87 16.70
CA SER A 124 -1.04 -37.82 17.05
C SER A 124 -1.17 -38.37 18.48
N GLU A 125 -2.29 -38.11 19.15
CA GLU A 125 -2.72 -38.81 20.36
C GLU A 125 -3.46 -40.11 20.04
#